data_AF-A0A959KHA4-F1
#
_entry.id   AF-A0A959KHA4-F1
#
_cell.length_a   1.000
_cell.length_b   1.000
_cell.length_c   1.000
_cell.angle_alpha   90.00
_cell.angle_beta   90.00
_cell.angle_gamma   90.00
#
_symmetry.space_group_name_H-M   'P 1'
#
loop_
_entity.id
_entity.type
_entity.pdbx_description
1 polymer ?
#
loop_
_entity_poly.entity_id
_entity_poly.type
_entity_poly.pdbx_seq_one_letter_code
_entity_poly.pdbx_strand_id
1 'polypeptide(L)' 'MRVFHDLNDLPAFHNAVVTIGSFDGVHSGHQKILEKVNHLARNTGGE' A
#
# COMPACT_ATOMS: atom_id res chain seq x y z
N MET A 1 2.96 9.73 3.10
CA MET A 1 2.30 8.63 3.84
C MET A 1 1.12 9.21 4.59
N ARG A 2 -0.08 8.63 4.43
CA ARG A 2 -1.29 8.96 5.20
C ARG A 2 -1.62 7.74 6.06
N VAL A 3 -2.06 7.95 7.30
CA VAL A 3 -2.41 6.86 8.23
C VAL A 3 -3.87 7.04 8.61
N PHE A 4 -4.66 5.98 8.44
CA PHE A 4 -6.07 5.94 8.77
C PHE A 4 -6.28 4.82 9.80
N HIS A 5 -6.99 5.13 10.90
CA HIS A 5 -7.27 4.17 11.96
C HIS A 5 -8.70 3.62 11.90
N ASP A 6 -9.56 4.25 11.09
CA ASP A 6 -10.93 3.84 10.82
C ASP A 6 -11.15 3.73 9.30
N LEU A 7 -11.97 2.77 8.88
CA LEU A 7 -12.33 2.59 7.47
C LEU A 7 -13.23 3.73 6.96
N ASN A 8 -13.98 4.39 7.85
CA ASN A 8 -14.82 5.53 7.50
C ASN A 8 -14.01 6.80 7.18
N ASP A 9 -12.74 6.86 7.58
CA ASP A 9 -11.85 7.99 7.30
C ASP A 9 -11.14 7.85 5.94
N LEU A 10 -11.33 6.72 5.24
CA LEU A 10 -10.66 6.46 3.98
C LEU A 10 -11.20 7.38 2.87
N PRO A 11 -10.33 8.12 2.16
CA PRO A 11 -10.74 8.88 0.99
C PRO A 11 -11.09 7.92 -0.16
N ALA A 12 -11.70 8.46 -1.22
CA ALA A 12 -11.74 7.75 -2.48
C ALA A 12 -10.32 7.58 -3.05
N PHE A 13 -9.98 6.37 -3.47
CA PHE A 13 -8.69 6.05 -4.07
C PHE A 13 -8.87 5.78 -5.57
N HIS A 14 -7.94 6.25 -6.39
CA HIS A 14 -7.91 5.95 -7.82
C HIS A 14 -7.01 4.74 -8.10
N ASN A 15 -7.57 3.68 -8.71
CA ASN A 15 -6.83 2.45 -9.07
C ASN A 15 -5.97 1.91 -7.90
N ALA A 16 -6.56 1.81 -6.72
CA ALA A 16 -5.87 1.44 -5.49
C ALA A 16 -5.09 0.13 -5.61
N VAL A 17 -3.80 0.16 -5.29
CA VAL A 17 -2.94 -1.03 -5.21
C VAL A 17 -2.59 -1.29 -3.75
N VAL A 18 -3.09 -2.41 -3.24
CA VAL A 18 -3.03 -2.73 -1.80
C VAL A 18 -2.26 -4.00 -1.53
N THR A 19 -1.56 -4.01 -0.39
CA THR A 19 -1.05 -5.22 0.26
C THR A 19 -1.51 -5.22 1.71
N ILE A 20 -1.74 -6.40 2.26
CA ILE A 20 -2.25 -6.59 3.62
C ILE A 20 -1.34 -7.55 4.36
N GLY A 21 -0.97 -7.22 5.60
CA GLY A 21 -0.15 -8.04 6.48
C GLY A 21 0.21 -7.28 7.75
N SER A 22 0.71 -7.96 8.78
CA SER A 22 1.12 -7.30 10.03
C SER A 22 2.32 -6.37 9.84
N PHE A 23 3.14 -6.61 8.80
CA PHE A 23 4.35 -5.84 8.46
C PHE A 23 5.32 -5.59 9.62
N ASP A 24 5.27 -6.43 10.67
CA ASP A 24 6.13 -6.29 11.84
C ASP A 24 7.60 -6.47 11.45
N GLY A 25 8.45 -5.55 11.91
CA GLY A 25 9.88 -5.50 11.62
C GLY A 25 10.30 -5.15 10.19
N VAL A 26 9.38 -5.04 9.21
CA VAL A 26 9.64 -4.61 7.81
C VAL A 26 10.96 -5.15 7.21
N HIS A 27 11.21 -6.46 7.39
CA HIS A 27 12.42 -7.12 6.89
C HIS A 27 12.44 -7.21 5.35
N SER A 28 13.51 -7.75 4.76
CA SER A 28 13.73 -7.75 3.31
C SER A 28 12.58 -8.36 2.49
N GLY A 29 11.86 -9.32 3.07
CA GLY A 29 10.64 -9.88 2.46
C GLY A 29 9.51 -8.84 2.33
N HIS A 30 9.23 -8.11 3.41
CA HIS A 30 8.26 -7.02 3.39
C HIS A 30 8.67 -5.90 2.42
N GLN A 31 9.96 -5.54 2.39
CA GLN A 31 10.48 -4.52 1.48
C GLN A 31 10.20 -4.87 0.02
N LYS A 32 10.41 -6.12 -0.39
CA LYS A 32 10.08 -6.60 -1.75
C LYS A 32 8.58 -6.50 -2.08
N ILE A 33 7.72 -6.76 -1.10
CA ILE A 33 6.26 -6.62 -1.28
C ILE A 33 5.89 -5.14 -1.50
N LEU A 34 6.43 -4.24 -0.68
CA LEU A 34 6.20 -2.80 -0.80
C LEU A 34 6.72 -2.24 -2.13
N GLU A 35 7.90 -2.67 -2.57
CA GLU A 35 8.47 -2.32 -3.88
C GLU A 35 7.55 -2.75 -5.03
N LYS A 36 7.01 -3.98 -4.98
CA LYS A 36 6.10 -4.50 -5.99
C LYS A 36 4.80 -3.70 -6.06
N VAL A 37 4.20 -3.37 -4.92
CA VAL A 37 2.98 -2.54 -4.85
C VAL A 37 3.23 -1.17 -5.46
N ASN A 38 4.32 -0.50 -5.07
CA ASN A 38 4.69 0.81 -5.61
C ASN A 38 4.96 0.78 -7.12
N HIS A 39 5.51 -0.32 -7.64
CA HIS A 39 5.71 -0.49 -9.09
C HIS A 39 4.37 -0.68 -9.81
N LEU A 40 3.46 -1.50 -9.27
CA LEU A 40 2.13 -1.70 -9.85
C LEU A 40 1.32 -0.41 -9.87
N ALA A 41 1.28 0.33 -8.76
CA ALA A 41 0.57 1.61 -8.66
C ALA A 41 1.03 2.60 -9.74
N ARG A 42 2.36 2.75 -9.92
CA ARG A 42 2.93 3.60 -10.97
C ARG A 42 2.52 3.17 -12.38
N ASN A 43 2.47 1.87 -12.64
CA ASN A 43 2.12 1.35 -13.97
C ASN A 43 0.63 1.43 -14.29
N THR A 44 -0.23 1.40 -13.27
CA THR A 44 -1.68 1.53 -13.43
C THR A 44 -2.18 2.97 -13.28
N GLY A 45 -1.26 3.93 -13.06
CA GLY A 45 -1.60 5.31 -12.73
C GLY A 45 -2.41 5.42 -11.42
N GLY A 46 -2.30 4.42 -10.55
CA GLY A 46 -2.99 4.36 -9.27
C GLY A 46 -2.13 4.82 -8.10
N GLU A 47 -2.68 4.63 -6.91
CA GLU A 47 -2.06 4.94 -5.62
C GLU A 47 -1.95 3.74 -4.68
#